data_AF-F0RLC5-F1
#
_entry.id   AF-F0RLC5-F1
#
_cell.length_a   1.000
_cell.length_b   1.000
_cell.length_c   1.000
_cell.angle_alpha   90.00
_cell.angle_beta   90.00
_cell.angle_gamma   90.00
#
_symmetry.space_group_name_H-M   'P 1'
#
loop_
_entity.id
_entity.type
_entity.pdbx_description
1 polymer ?
#
loop_
_entity_poly.entity_id
_entity_poly.type
_entity_poly.pdbx_seq_one_letter_code
_entity_poly.pdbx_strand_id
1 'polypeptide(L)'
;MNELHQFWALAGALTAVYLGLALFLRTQAPTPSDPPRPISPAQRAELLELLRRGEDAAAMRRYREYSGASLVAAQAYVAALREPAGPDGP
;
A
#
# COMPACT_ATOMS: atom_id res chain seq x y z
N MET A 1 -46.16 -4.44 -13.25
CA MET A 1 -45.82 -5.16 -12.01
C MET A 1 -44.35 -5.62 -12.02
N ASN A 2 -43.42 -4.78 -12.50
CA ASN A 2 -41.99 -5.11 -12.62
C ASN A 2 -41.07 -4.26 -11.73
N GLU A 3 -41.55 -3.10 -11.26
CA GLU A 3 -40.69 -2.14 -10.54
C GLU A 3 -40.30 -2.63 -9.14
N LEU A 4 -41.22 -3.29 -8.43
CA LEU A 4 -40.96 -3.79 -7.07
C LEU A 4 -39.81 -4.83 -7.04
N HIS A 5 -39.69 -5.69 -8.05
CA HIS A 5 -38.61 -6.67 -8.14
C HIS A 5 -37.25 -6.03 -8.49
N GLN A 6 -37.25 -4.95 -9.28
CA GLN A 6 -36.03 -4.23 -9.61
C GLN A 6 -35.46 -3.49 -8.42
N PHE A 7 -36.30 -2.93 -7.54
CA PHE A 7 -35.84 -2.31 -6.28
C PHE A 7 -35.12 -3.31 -5.36
N TRP A 8 -35.69 -4.51 -5.16
CA TRP A 8 -35.05 -5.54 -4.34
C TRP A 8 -33.74 -6.05 -4.94
N ALA A 9 -33.67 -6.18 -6.27
CA ALA A 9 -32.46 -6.59 -6.96
C ALA A 9 -31.34 -5.53 -6.87
N LEU A 10 -31.67 -4.25 -7.07
CA LEU A 10 -30.72 -3.14 -6.96
C LEU A 10 -30.25 -2.93 -5.51
N ALA A 11 -31.14 -3.04 -4.53
CA ALA A 11 -30.80 -2.95 -3.12
C ALA A 11 -29.82 -4.07 -2.69
N GLY A 12 -30.06 -5.31 -3.16
CA GLY A 12 -29.16 -6.44 -2.93
C GLY A 12 -27.79 -6.24 -3.58
N ALA A 13 -27.76 -5.78 -4.83
CA ALA A 13 -26.51 -5.51 -5.55
C ALA A 13 -25.68 -4.41 -4.89
N LEU A 14 -26.31 -3.28 -4.51
CA LEU A 14 -25.64 -2.19 -3.80
C LEU A 14 -25.10 -2.64 -2.45
N THR A 15 -25.84 -3.49 -1.73
CA THR A 15 -25.40 -4.04 -0.44
C THR A 15 -24.20 -4.97 -0.62
N ALA A 16 -24.19 -5.82 -1.65
CA ALA A 16 -23.06 -6.69 -1.95
C ALA A 16 -21.81 -5.90 -2.34
N VAL A 17 -21.96 -4.85 -3.16
CA VAL A 17 -20.87 -3.92 -3.51
C VAL A 17 -20.37 -3.19 -2.27
N TYR A 18 -21.26 -2.69 -1.42
CA TYR A 18 -20.89 -1.99 -0.19
C TYR A 18 -20.15 -2.92 0.79
N LEU A 19 -20.64 -4.15 0.98
CA LEU A 19 -19.97 -5.16 1.81
C LEU A 19 -18.60 -5.55 1.24
N GLY A 20 -18.50 -5.76 -0.07
CA GLY A 20 -17.24 -6.03 -0.75
C GLY A 20 -16.25 -4.87 -0.60
N LEU A 21 -16.72 -3.64 -0.77
CA LEU A 21 -15.91 -2.43 -0.61
C LEU A 21 -15.46 -2.25 0.86
N ALA A 22 -16.35 -2.45 1.82
CA ALA A 22 -16.05 -2.34 3.24
C ALA A 22 -15.03 -3.40 3.69
N LEU A 23 -15.16 -4.64 3.21
CA LEU A 23 -14.19 -5.70 3.47
C LEU A 23 -12.84 -5.39 2.82
N PHE A 24 -12.82 -4.89 1.59
CA PHE A 24 -11.60 -4.49 0.90
C PHE A 24 -10.87 -3.36 1.64
N LEU A 25 -11.58 -2.31 2.04
CA LEU A 25 -11.03 -1.23 2.85
C LEU A 25 -10.51 -1.73 4.21
N ARG A 26 -11.22 -2.68 4.83
CA ARG A 26 -10.78 -3.31 6.09
C ARG A 26 -9.49 -4.10 5.93
N THR A 27 -9.30 -4.81 4.80
CA THR A 27 -8.04 -5.53 4.54
C THR A 27 -6.85 -4.60 4.27
N GLN A 28 -7.11 -3.33 3.92
CA GLN A 28 -6.06 -2.33 3.77
C GLN A 28 -5.68 -1.63 5.08
N ALA A 29 -6.41 -1.87 6.18
CA ALA A 29 -6.05 -1.29 7.46
C ALA A 29 -4.64 -1.76 7.85
N PRO A 30 -3.68 -0.84 8.05
CA PRO A 30 -2.33 -1.21 8.42
C PRO A 30 -2.38 -1.97 9.73
N THR A 31 -1.95 -3.24 9.72
CA THR A 31 -1.78 -4.01 10.95
C THR A 31 -0.78 -3.24 11.82
N PRO A 32 -1.04 -3.05 13.13
CA PRO A 32 -0.06 -2.46 14.03
C PRO A 32 1.15 -3.39 14.06
N SER A 33 2.12 -3.07 13.21
CA SER A 33 3.40 -3.76 13.10
C SER A 33 4.37 -2.97 13.96
N ASP A 34 5.29 -3.68 14.62
CA ASP A 34 6.38 -3.03 15.33
C ASP A 34 7.04 -1.95 14.44
N PRO A 35 7.45 -0.82 15.04
CA PRO A 35 8.10 0.24 14.29
C PRO A 35 9.28 -0.35 13.49
N PRO A 36 9.39 -0.03 12.18
CA PRO A 36 10.44 -0.56 11.33
C PRO A 36 11.81 -0.32 11.96
N ARG A 37 12.66 -1.34 11.99
CA ARG A 37 14.04 -1.15 12.42
C ARG A 37 14.73 -0.17 11.46
N PRO A 38 15.45 0.85 11.98
CA PRO A 38 16.19 1.76 11.12
C PRO A 38 17.23 0.99 10.30
N ILE A 39 17.25 1.25 9.00
CA ILE A 39 18.22 0.67 8.06
C ILE A 39 19.48 1.53 8.00
N SER A 40 20.61 0.89 7.75
CA SER A 40 21.91 1.57 7.58
C SER A 40 21.98 2.39 6.28
N PRO A 41 22.88 3.39 6.20
CA PRO A 41 23.09 4.16 4.96
C PRO A 41 23.48 3.28 3.76
N ALA A 42 24.25 2.20 3.98
CA ALA A 42 24.63 1.25 2.93
C ALA A 42 23.43 0.47 2.39
N GLN A 43 22.55 0.00 3.27
CA GLN A 43 21.29 -0.64 2.87
C GLN A 43 20.39 0.33 2.10
N ARG A 44 20.31 1.59 2.53
CA ARG A 44 19.55 2.61 1.80
C ARG A 44 20.10 2.85 0.38
N ALA A 45 21.43 2.86 0.21
CA ALA A 45 22.05 2.99 -1.12
C ALA A 45 21.73 1.80 -2.03
N GLU A 46 21.71 0.58 -1.49
CA GLU A 46 21.29 -0.63 -2.23
C GLU A 46 19.83 -0.51 -2.70
N LEU A 47 18.92 -0.08 -1.82
CA LEU A 47 17.52 0.15 -2.20
C LEU A 47 17.40 1.18 -3.32
N LEU A 48 18.13 2.30 -3.24
CA LEU A 48 18.09 3.33 -4.28
C LEU A 48 18.57 2.82 -5.63
N GLU A 49 19.60 1.95 -5.66
CA GLU A 49 20.07 1.35 -6.92
C GLU A 49 19.03 0.39 -7.51
N LEU A 50 18.32 -0.40 -6.69
CA LEU A 50 17.20 -1.23 -7.14
C LEU A 50 16.06 -0.38 -7.72
N LEU A 51 15.74 0.74 -7.06
CA LEU A 51 14.72 1.67 -7.56
C LEU A 51 15.14 2.34 -8.88
N ARG A 52 16.41 2.70 -9.01
CA ARG A 52 16.97 3.28 -10.24
C ARG A 52 16.90 2.31 -11.42
N ARG A 53 16.94 1.01 -11.16
CA ARG A 53 16.74 -0.07 -12.15
C ARG A 53 15.28 -0.40 -12.44
N GLY A 54 14.33 0.23 -11.73
CA GLY A 54 12.90 -0.06 -11.84
C GLY A 54 12.47 -1.33 -11.12
N GLU A 55 13.31 -1.87 -10.22
CA GLU A 55 13.05 -3.13 -9.51
C GLU A 55 12.31 -2.90 -8.17
N ASP A 56 11.16 -2.23 -8.21
CA ASP A 56 10.40 -1.81 -7.01
C ASP A 56 10.04 -2.98 -6.09
N ALA A 57 9.65 -4.12 -6.69
CA ALA A 57 9.32 -5.32 -5.94
C ALA A 57 10.54 -5.93 -5.24
N ALA A 58 11.74 -5.76 -5.79
CA ALA A 58 12.98 -6.19 -5.14
C ALA A 58 13.35 -5.21 -4.01
N ALA A 59 13.24 -3.90 -4.25
CA ALA A 59 13.49 -2.87 -3.23
C ALA A 59 12.56 -3.02 -2.00
N MET A 60 11.27 -3.25 -2.22
CA MET A 60 10.30 -3.51 -1.14
C MET A 60 10.65 -4.78 -0.36
N ARG A 61 11.01 -5.87 -1.06
CA ARG A 61 11.45 -7.11 -0.39
C ARG A 61 12.68 -6.87 0.47
N ARG A 62 13.71 -6.20 -0.06
CA ARG A 62 14.92 -5.87 0.70
C ARG A 62 14.66 -4.99 1.91
N TYR A 63 13.82 -3.96 1.75
CA TYR A 63 13.44 -3.13 2.88
C TYR A 63 12.81 -3.94 4.01
N ARG A 64 11.89 -4.87 3.69
CA ARG A 64 11.24 -5.72 4.69
C ARG A 64 12.21 -6.68 5.37
N GLU A 65 13.16 -7.23 4.63
CA GLU A 65 14.21 -8.10 5.19
C GLU A 65 15.12 -7.33 6.17
N TYR A 66 15.44 -6.07 5.87
CA TYR A 66 16.30 -5.25 6.73
C TYR A 66 15.57 -4.66 7.95
N SER A 67 14.35 -4.19 7.75
CA SER A 67 13.59 -3.44 8.75
C SER A 67 12.57 -4.26 9.52
N GLY A 68 12.19 -5.44 9.01
CA GLY A 68 11.05 -6.22 9.51
C GLY A 68 9.69 -5.60 9.16
N ALA A 69 9.66 -4.56 8.32
CA ALA A 69 8.44 -3.80 8.05
C ALA A 69 7.32 -4.62 7.40
N SER A 70 6.09 -4.16 7.64
CA SER A 70 4.93 -4.62 6.89
C SER A 70 5.03 -4.24 5.42
N LEU A 71 4.24 -4.92 4.58
CA LEU A 71 4.20 -4.62 3.14
C LEU A 71 3.79 -3.17 2.87
N VAL A 72 2.81 -2.66 3.63
CA VAL A 72 2.32 -1.28 3.53
C VAL A 72 3.43 -0.28 3.88
N ALA A 73 4.15 -0.51 4.99
CA ALA A 73 5.25 0.36 5.39
C ALA A 73 6.42 0.31 4.39
N ALA A 74 6.69 -0.86 3.81
CA ALA A 74 7.70 -1.01 2.76
C ALA A 74 7.34 -0.27 1.47
N GLN A 75 6.08 -0.38 1.07
CA GLN A 75 5.55 0.35 -0.08
C GLN A 75 5.62 1.86 0.13
N ALA A 76 5.20 2.34 1.31
CA ALA A 76 5.26 3.76 1.64
C ALA A 76 6.71 4.29 1.65
N TYR A 77 7.66 3.52 2.22
CA TYR A 77 9.07 3.90 2.23
C TYR A 77 9.65 3.97 0.82
N VAL A 78 9.40 2.95 0.00
CA VAL A 78 9.86 2.90 -1.40
C VAL A 78 9.24 4.03 -2.23
N ALA A 79 7.95 4.32 -2.04
CA ALA A 79 7.29 5.45 -2.70
C ALA A 79 7.95 6.78 -2.31
N ALA A 80 8.22 6.99 -1.02
CA ALA A 80 8.90 8.20 -0.52
C ALA A 80 10.36 8.33 -1.01
N LEU A 81 11.05 7.21 -1.31
CA LEU A 81 12.38 7.26 -1.93
C LEU A 81 12.33 7.61 -3.42
N ARG A 82 11.20 7.32 -4.08
CA ARG A 82 11.01 7.52 -5.51
C ARG A 82 10.50 8.91 -5.85
N GLU A 83 9.74 9.51 -4.95
CA GLU A 83 9.41 10.92 -4.98
C GLU A 83 10.69 11.70 -4.62
N PRO A 84 11.43 12.30 -5.58
CA PRO A 84 12.29 13.42 -5.18
C PRO A 84 11.35 14.42 -4.54
N ALA A 85 11.67 14.95 -3.36
CA ALA A 85 10.89 16.00 -2.71
C ALA A 85 10.33 16.96 -3.77
N GLY A 86 9.04 16.84 -4.07
CA GLY A 86 8.38 17.63 -5.09
C GLY A 86 8.47 19.12 -4.74
N PRO A 87 8.48 20.02 -5.73
CA PRO A 87 9.11 21.34 -5.69
C PRO A 87 8.32 22.42 -4.91
N ASP A 88 8.07 22.20 -3.62
CA ASP A 88 7.39 23.16 -2.73
C ASP A 88 8.28 23.65 -1.57
N GLY A 89 9.52 24.01 -1.87
CA GLY A 89 10.33 24.91 -1.03
C GLY A 89 11.18 25.80 -1.93
N PRO A 90 11.36 27.11 -1.67
CA PRO A 90 11.09 27.89 -0.45
C PRO A 90 9.72 28.58 -0.35
#